data_AF-A0A183V3T6-F1
#
_entry.id   AF-A0A183V3T6-F1
#
_cell.length_a   1.000
_cell.length_b   1.000
_cell.length_c   1.000
_cell.angle_alpha   90.00
_cell.angle_beta   90.00
_cell.angle_gamma   90.00
#
_symmetry.space_group_name_H-M   'P 1'
#
loop_
_entity.id
_entity.type
_entity.pdbx_description
1 polymer ?
#
loop_
_entity_poly.entity_id
_entity_poly.type
_entity_poly.pdbx_seq_one_letter_code
_entity_poly.pdbx_strand_id
1 'polypeptide(L)'
;MPTASDGSRKKIVIGVCAMKRKATSKPMREIMAKIVEYYADWLEYIVFPEEVILNEPVERWPLCDCLISFHATDFPLHKAIEYERLRRPYVINDLHRQYDLLDRRKVFRALARAGIEHPRHGVLIRDQNGKVEGELIEHNDHIEVNGMVFNKPFVEKPLSAEDHNVYIYYPSSVGGGSQRLFRKINNRSSWYSPVSTVRREGSFIYEDFIPADGTDVKLVR
;
A
#
# COMPACT_ATOMS: atom_id res chain seq x y z
N MET A 1 -47.50 18.41 34.68
CA MET A 1 -46.78 19.11 33.59
C MET A 1 -45.56 18.27 33.25
N PRO A 2 -45.29 18.00 31.98
CA PRO A 2 -44.50 16.85 31.55
C PRO A 2 -43.01 17.02 31.87
N THR A 3 -42.40 15.94 32.35
CA THR A 3 -40.96 15.77 32.49
C THR A 3 -40.30 15.89 31.13
N ALA A 4 -39.35 16.82 30.98
CA ALA A 4 -38.51 16.93 29.80
C ALA A 4 -37.81 15.58 29.58
N SER A 5 -38.14 14.90 28.49
CA SER A 5 -37.34 13.78 28.00
C SER A 5 -35.95 14.34 27.70
N ASP A 6 -34.95 13.90 28.45
CA ASP A 6 -33.54 14.09 28.13
C ASP A 6 -33.27 13.36 26.81
N GLY A 7 -33.50 14.09 25.70
CA GLY A 7 -33.31 13.58 24.36
C GLY A 7 -31.83 13.55 24.07
N SER A 8 -31.13 12.51 24.53
CA SER A 8 -29.72 12.32 24.20
C SER A 8 -29.60 12.33 22.69
N ARG A 9 -28.90 13.35 22.18
CA ARG A 9 -28.70 13.52 20.75
C ARG A 9 -27.91 12.31 20.26
N LYS A 10 -28.47 11.55 19.31
CA LYS A 10 -27.78 10.40 18.72
C LYS A 10 -26.44 10.87 18.15
N LYS A 11 -25.34 10.34 18.69
CA LYS A 11 -23.98 10.62 18.20
C LYS A 11 -23.76 9.91 16.88
N ILE A 12 -22.96 10.53 16.02
CA ILE A 12 -22.42 9.91 14.81
C ILE A 12 -21.31 8.94 15.26
N VAL A 13 -21.36 7.71 14.77
CA VAL A 13 -20.41 6.66 15.14
C VAL A 13 -19.39 6.47 14.02
N ILE A 14 -18.11 6.68 14.32
CA ILE A 14 -16.99 6.33 13.44
C ILE A 14 -16.55 4.89 13.71
N GLY A 15 -16.72 4.01 12.73
CA GLY A 15 -16.18 2.66 12.75
C GLY A 15 -14.75 2.63 12.24
N VAL A 16 -13.80 2.20 13.06
CA VAL A 16 -12.42 1.91 12.66
C VAL A 16 -12.31 0.42 12.37
N CYS A 17 -12.30 0.06 11.08
CA CYS A 17 -12.21 -1.32 10.59
C CYS A 17 -10.86 -1.57 9.93
N ALA A 18 -9.89 -2.03 10.71
CA ALA A 18 -8.56 -2.40 10.25
C ALA A 18 -7.95 -3.45 11.19
N MET A 19 -6.86 -4.09 10.78
CA MET A 19 -6.12 -5.01 11.64
C MET A 19 -5.72 -4.34 12.97
N LYS A 20 -5.78 -5.09 14.07
CA LYS A 20 -5.60 -4.62 15.45
C LYS A 20 -4.34 -3.78 15.61
N ARG A 21 -3.21 -4.26 15.09
CA ARG A 21 -1.92 -3.54 15.12
C ARG A 21 -2.01 -2.10 14.58
N LYS A 22 -2.86 -1.87 13.58
CA LYS A 22 -3.08 -0.56 12.97
C LYS A 22 -4.16 0.23 13.70
N ALA A 23 -5.30 -0.41 13.95
CA ALA A 23 -6.46 0.22 14.59
C ALA A 23 -6.17 0.70 16.03
N THR A 24 -5.26 0.05 16.74
CA THR A 24 -4.87 0.44 18.12
C THR A 24 -3.48 1.07 18.21
N SER A 25 -2.88 1.41 17.07
CA SER A 25 -1.56 2.05 17.03
C SER A 25 -1.57 3.39 17.78
N LYS A 26 -0.42 3.81 18.33
CA LYS A 26 -0.31 5.11 19.01
C LYS A 26 -0.85 6.27 18.15
N PRO A 27 -0.44 6.43 16.86
CA PRO A 27 -0.99 7.50 16.03
C PRO A 27 -2.51 7.44 15.88
N MET A 28 -3.08 6.25 15.65
CA MET A 28 -4.53 6.10 15.51
C MET A 28 -5.27 6.52 16.79
N ARG A 29 -4.80 6.06 17.96
CA ARG A 29 -5.42 6.43 19.25
C ARG A 29 -5.36 7.93 19.51
N GLU A 30 -4.23 8.57 19.25
CA GLU A 30 -4.08 10.02 19.42
C GLU A 30 -4.98 10.82 18.48
N ILE A 31 -5.10 10.39 17.21
CA ILE A 31 -5.98 11.05 16.23
C ILE A 31 -7.45 10.91 16.66
N MET A 32 -7.89 9.70 16.97
CA MET A 32 -9.29 9.46 17.36
C MET A 32 -9.64 10.15 18.67
N ALA A 33 -8.72 10.16 19.66
CA ALA A 33 -8.92 10.89 20.91
C ALA A 33 -9.15 12.39 20.65
N LYS A 34 -8.33 13.03 19.80
CA LYS A 34 -8.49 14.44 19.44
C LYS A 34 -9.80 14.72 18.70
N ILE A 35 -10.21 13.83 17.79
CA ILE A 35 -11.49 13.96 17.07
C ILE A 35 -12.65 13.90 18.06
N VAL A 36 -12.68 12.90 18.95
CA VAL A 36 -13.74 12.77 19.96
C VAL A 36 -13.73 13.95 20.93
N GLU A 37 -12.56 14.40 21.38
CA GLU A 37 -12.45 15.56 22.27
C GLU A 37 -13.00 16.83 21.61
N TYR A 38 -12.64 17.08 20.35
CA TYR A 38 -13.06 18.28 19.62
C TYR A 38 -14.56 18.29 19.30
N TYR A 39 -15.14 17.13 19.00
CA TYR A 39 -16.55 17.00 18.58
C TYR A 39 -17.46 16.38 19.66
N ALA A 40 -16.98 16.24 20.91
CA ALA A 40 -17.56 15.61 22.10
C ALA A 40 -19.01 15.08 22.00
N ASP A 41 -19.99 15.97 21.84
CA ASP A 41 -21.42 15.66 21.88
C ASP A 41 -21.98 15.09 20.57
N TRP A 42 -21.21 15.17 19.49
CA TRP A 42 -21.64 14.83 18.13
C TRP A 42 -21.06 13.52 17.63
N LEU A 43 -19.89 13.12 18.13
CA LEU A 43 -19.11 12.01 17.59
C LEU A 43 -18.65 11.06 18.68
N GLU A 44 -18.71 9.78 18.37
CA GLU A 44 -18.00 8.73 19.08
C GLU A 44 -17.34 7.78 18.07
N TYR A 45 -16.45 6.91 18.52
CA TYR A 45 -15.84 5.91 17.65
C TYR A 45 -15.80 4.54 18.30
N ILE A 46 -15.80 3.53 17.46
CA ILE A 46 -15.66 2.13 17.83
C ILE A 46 -14.58 1.48 16.97
N VAL A 47 -13.73 0.68 17.59
CA VAL A 47 -12.77 -0.16 16.86
C VAL A 47 -13.41 -1.52 16.66
N PHE A 48 -13.51 -1.98 15.41
CA PHE A 48 -14.06 -3.29 15.12
C PHE A 48 -13.09 -4.35 15.64
N PRO A 49 -13.54 -5.34 16.44
CA PRO A 49 -12.65 -6.39 16.91
C PRO A 49 -12.07 -7.18 15.74
N GLU A 50 -10.75 -7.45 15.78
CA GLU A 50 -10.07 -8.17 14.68
C GLU A 50 -10.63 -9.57 14.47
N GLU A 51 -10.99 -10.29 15.54
CA GLU A 51 -11.66 -11.59 15.45
C GLU A 51 -12.98 -11.51 14.67
N VAL A 52 -13.78 -10.46 14.90
CA VAL A 52 -15.05 -10.24 14.19
C VAL A 52 -14.79 -9.94 12.72
N ILE A 53 -13.79 -9.09 12.43
CA ILE A 53 -13.37 -8.79 11.05
C ILE A 53 -12.97 -10.07 10.30
N LEU A 54 -12.20 -10.95 10.93
CA LEU A 54 -11.68 -12.16 10.30
C LEU A 54 -12.76 -13.25 10.19
N ASN A 55 -13.46 -13.54 11.29
CA ASN A 55 -14.21 -14.78 11.44
C ASN A 55 -15.73 -14.62 11.29
N GLU A 56 -16.29 -13.45 11.61
CA GLU A 56 -17.75 -13.26 11.59
C GLU A 56 -18.23 -12.74 10.22
N PRO A 57 -19.43 -13.12 9.77
CA PRO A 57 -20.05 -12.54 8.58
C PRO A 57 -20.37 -11.05 8.80
N VAL A 58 -20.40 -10.27 7.73
CA VAL A 58 -20.46 -8.79 7.79
C VAL A 58 -21.73 -8.24 8.42
N GLU A 59 -22.81 -9.02 8.44
CA GLU A 59 -24.07 -8.70 9.12
C GLU A 59 -23.89 -8.56 10.63
N ARG A 60 -22.92 -9.29 11.21
CA ARG A 60 -22.63 -9.28 12.65
C ARG A 60 -21.60 -8.23 13.06
N TRP A 61 -21.03 -7.51 12.10
CA TRP A 61 -20.07 -6.45 12.41
C TRP A 61 -20.76 -5.26 13.10
N PRO A 62 -20.05 -4.50 13.93
CA PRO A 62 -20.61 -3.33 14.59
C PRO A 62 -21.17 -2.31 13.57
N LEU A 63 -22.24 -1.60 13.94
CA LEU A 63 -22.81 -0.55 13.10
C LEU A 63 -22.03 0.76 13.25
N CYS A 64 -21.88 1.50 12.17
CA CYS A 64 -21.30 2.84 12.17
C CYS A 64 -21.95 3.72 11.11
N ASP A 65 -21.90 5.03 11.32
CA ASP A 65 -22.37 6.03 10.35
C ASP A 65 -21.26 6.44 9.38
N CYS A 66 -20.01 6.39 9.85
CA CYS A 66 -18.80 6.70 9.09
C CYS A 66 -17.80 5.54 9.23
N LEU A 67 -17.16 5.12 8.13
CA LEU A 67 -16.22 4.01 8.11
C LEU A 67 -14.80 4.49 7.73
N ILE A 68 -13.86 4.27 8.64
CA ILE A 68 -12.42 4.35 8.37
C ILE A 68 -11.91 2.93 8.26
N SER A 69 -11.57 2.51 7.04
CA SER A 69 -11.04 1.18 6.79
C SER A 69 -9.91 1.22 5.78
N PHE A 70 -8.87 0.42 6.02
CA PHE A 70 -7.71 0.36 5.17
C PHE A 70 -7.01 -0.99 5.25
N HIS A 71 -6.54 -1.46 4.10
CA HIS A 71 -5.86 -2.73 3.94
C HIS A 71 -4.53 -2.77 4.67
N ALA A 72 -4.23 -3.93 5.22
CA ALA A 72 -2.92 -4.36 5.68
C ALA A 72 -2.80 -5.86 5.41
N THR A 73 -1.61 -6.42 5.58
CA THR A 73 -1.39 -7.87 5.53
C THR A 73 -2.47 -8.60 6.35
N ASP A 74 -3.09 -9.60 5.73
CA ASP A 74 -4.17 -10.46 6.25
C ASP A 74 -5.54 -9.78 6.44
N PHE A 75 -5.71 -8.51 6.04
CA PHE A 75 -7.00 -7.83 6.12
C PHE A 75 -7.96 -8.28 5.01
N PRO A 76 -9.18 -8.76 5.33
CA PRO A 76 -10.14 -9.22 4.34
C PRO A 76 -10.86 -8.03 3.68
N LEU A 77 -10.19 -7.33 2.77
CA LEU A 77 -10.73 -6.13 2.10
C LEU A 77 -12.08 -6.40 1.41
N HIS A 78 -12.28 -7.60 0.86
CA HIS A 78 -13.54 -8.01 0.25
C HIS A 78 -14.72 -7.97 1.25
N LYS A 79 -14.51 -8.37 2.52
CA LYS A 79 -15.55 -8.30 3.56
C LYS A 79 -15.84 -6.84 3.94
N ALA A 80 -14.83 -5.98 3.97
CA ALA A 80 -15.04 -4.56 4.23
C ALA A 80 -15.90 -3.90 3.13
N ILE A 81 -15.67 -4.26 1.87
CA ILE A 81 -16.50 -3.81 0.72
C ILE A 81 -17.93 -4.37 0.83
N GLU A 82 -18.08 -5.64 1.23
CA GLU A 82 -19.39 -6.23 1.45
C GLU A 82 -20.16 -5.53 2.58
N TYR A 83 -19.48 -5.20 3.68
CA TYR A 83 -20.02 -4.40 4.77
C TYR A 83 -20.43 -2.99 4.30
N GLU A 84 -19.59 -2.31 3.52
CA GLU A 84 -19.91 -1.01 2.91
C GLU A 84 -21.20 -1.10 2.09
N ARG A 85 -21.33 -2.12 1.23
CA ARG A 85 -22.53 -2.31 0.41
C ARG A 85 -23.78 -2.59 1.26
N LEU A 86 -23.64 -3.40 2.31
CA LEU A 86 -24.74 -3.77 3.20
C LEU A 86 -25.23 -2.61 4.07
N ARG A 87 -24.30 -1.87 4.68
CA ARG A 87 -24.60 -0.87 5.72
C ARG A 87 -24.61 0.56 5.20
N ARG A 88 -23.99 0.81 4.04
CA ARG A 88 -23.87 2.11 3.36
C ARG A 88 -23.39 3.26 4.29
N PRO A 89 -22.32 3.06 5.08
CA PRO A 89 -21.74 4.15 5.88
C PRO A 89 -21.10 5.20 4.95
N TYR A 90 -20.82 6.39 5.48
CA TYR A 90 -19.94 7.34 4.81
C TYR A 90 -18.49 6.83 4.88
N VAL A 91 -17.93 6.42 3.75
CA VAL A 91 -16.58 5.83 3.68
C VAL A 91 -15.52 6.92 3.48
N ILE A 92 -14.56 6.99 4.41
CA ILE A 92 -13.47 7.98 4.36
C ILE A 92 -12.42 7.61 3.30
N ASN A 93 -12.06 6.33 3.25
CA ASN A 93 -11.09 5.80 2.30
C ASN A 93 -11.79 4.82 1.36
N ASP A 94 -11.92 5.18 0.08
CA ASP A 94 -12.50 4.32 -0.96
C ASP A 94 -11.89 2.91 -0.89
N LEU A 95 -12.70 1.91 -0.54
CA LEU A 95 -12.24 0.54 -0.31
C LEU A 95 -11.86 -0.17 -1.60
N HIS A 96 -12.56 0.13 -2.70
CA HIS A 96 -12.30 -0.47 -4.00
C HIS A 96 -10.94 -0.04 -4.55
N ARG A 97 -10.60 1.24 -4.41
CA ARG A 97 -9.31 1.80 -4.84
C ARG A 97 -8.12 1.22 -4.08
N GLN A 98 -8.33 0.60 -2.93
CA GLN A 98 -7.24 -0.03 -2.19
C GLN A 98 -6.65 -1.24 -2.92
N TYR A 99 -7.45 -1.97 -3.72
CA TYR A 99 -6.91 -3.02 -4.60
C TYR A 99 -5.97 -2.47 -5.66
N ASP A 100 -6.18 -1.24 -6.11
CA ASP A 100 -5.30 -0.60 -7.09
C ASP A 100 -3.95 -0.25 -6.47
N LEU A 101 -3.92 0.04 -5.17
CA LEU A 101 -2.68 0.30 -4.42
C LEU A 101 -1.82 -0.95 -4.22
N LEU A 102 -2.38 -2.16 -4.39
CA LEU A 102 -1.64 -3.42 -4.26
C LEU A 102 -0.85 -3.80 -5.52
N ASP A 103 -1.15 -3.18 -6.67
CA ASP A 103 -0.48 -3.43 -7.95
C ASP A 103 0.24 -2.17 -8.43
N ARG A 104 1.57 -2.20 -8.44
CA ARG A 104 2.39 -1.04 -8.83
C ARG A 104 2.07 -0.55 -10.24
N ARG A 105 1.64 -1.41 -11.15
CA ARG A 105 1.26 -1.03 -12.52
C ARG A 105 0.03 -0.14 -12.53
N LYS A 106 -0.95 -0.45 -11.67
CA LYS A 106 -2.16 0.34 -11.52
C LYS A 106 -1.85 1.70 -10.88
N VAL A 107 -0.98 1.72 -9.88
CA VAL A 107 -0.47 2.96 -9.27
C VAL A 107 0.19 3.84 -10.32
N PHE A 108 1.15 3.34 -11.09
CA PHE A 108 1.81 4.11 -12.15
C PHE A 108 0.82 4.62 -13.21
N ARG A 109 -0.14 3.79 -13.63
CA ARG A 109 -1.19 4.21 -14.57
C ARG A 109 -2.05 5.34 -14.00
N ALA A 110 -2.36 5.33 -12.71
CA ALA A 110 -3.11 6.39 -12.06
C ALA A 110 -2.30 7.69 -12.00
N LEU A 111 -1.00 7.63 -11.66
CA LEU A 111 -0.10 8.78 -11.68
C LEU A 111 0.01 9.38 -13.08
N ALA A 112 0.25 8.56 -14.11
CA ALA A 112 0.34 8.99 -15.50
C ALA A 112 -0.95 9.71 -15.97
N ARG A 113 -2.12 9.14 -15.66
CA ARG A 113 -3.43 9.75 -16.00
C ARG A 113 -3.66 11.08 -15.29
N ALA A 114 -3.08 11.27 -14.11
CA ALA A 114 -3.14 12.52 -13.37
C ALA A 114 -2.07 13.54 -13.82
N GLY A 115 -1.21 13.19 -14.78
CA GLY A 115 -0.09 14.05 -15.20
C GLY A 115 0.98 14.22 -14.12
N ILE A 116 1.08 13.29 -13.17
CA ILE A 116 2.09 13.31 -12.12
C ILE A 116 3.35 12.65 -12.67
N GLU A 117 4.47 13.38 -12.64
CA GLU A 117 5.76 12.86 -13.03
C GLU A 117 6.18 11.67 -12.16
N HIS A 118 6.71 10.64 -12.81
CA HIS A 118 7.20 9.43 -12.17
C HIS A 118 8.33 8.85 -13.03
N PRO A 119 9.21 7.98 -12.47
CA PRO A 119 10.26 7.33 -13.25
C PRO A 119 9.72 6.69 -14.54
N ARG A 120 10.50 6.81 -15.62
CA ARG A 120 10.26 6.01 -16.82
C ARG A 120 10.45 4.54 -16.45
N HIS A 121 9.51 3.71 -16.87
CA HIS A 121 9.48 2.31 -16.46
C HIS A 121 8.97 1.37 -17.56
N GLY A 122 9.47 0.13 -17.52
CA GLY A 122 9.06 -0.99 -18.36
C GLY A 122 8.54 -2.13 -17.48
N VAL A 123 7.53 -2.85 -17.96
CA VAL A 123 6.91 -3.96 -17.22
C VAL A 123 7.28 -5.28 -17.89
N LEU A 124 7.83 -6.21 -17.12
CA LEU A 124 8.14 -7.56 -17.56
C LEU A 124 7.23 -8.56 -16.84
N ILE A 125 6.35 -9.21 -17.59
CA ILE A 125 5.43 -10.24 -17.07
C ILE A 125 5.99 -11.61 -17.43
N ARG A 126 5.88 -12.55 -16.50
CA ARG A 126 6.16 -13.97 -16.73
C ARG A 126 4.91 -14.78 -16.46
N ASP A 127 4.65 -15.75 -17.32
CA ASP A 127 3.57 -16.71 -17.13
C ASP A 127 3.90 -17.70 -16.00
N GLN A 128 2.95 -18.59 -15.70
CA GLN A 128 3.08 -19.64 -14.69
C GLN A 128 4.24 -20.63 -14.93
N ASN A 129 4.78 -20.70 -16.16
CA ASN A 129 5.93 -21.53 -16.53
C ASN A 129 7.24 -20.71 -16.54
N GLY A 130 7.20 -19.43 -16.14
CA GLY A 130 8.35 -18.53 -16.14
C GLY A 130 8.68 -17.94 -17.51
N LYS A 131 7.87 -18.22 -18.55
CA LYS A 131 8.07 -17.67 -19.89
C LYS A 131 7.75 -16.18 -19.88
N VAL A 132 8.66 -15.38 -20.42
CA VAL A 132 8.47 -13.93 -20.56
C VAL A 132 7.36 -13.66 -21.56
N GLU A 133 6.39 -12.85 -21.16
CA GLU A 133 5.48 -12.16 -22.07
C GLU A 133 6.16 -10.87 -22.54
N GLY A 134 6.81 -10.93 -23.70
CA GLY A 134 7.63 -9.84 -24.24
C GLY A 134 9.11 -10.24 -24.34
N GLU A 135 10.00 -9.28 -24.13
CA GLU A 135 11.43 -9.47 -24.30
C GLU A 135 12.23 -8.84 -23.16
N LEU A 136 13.20 -9.60 -22.64
CA LEU A 136 14.23 -9.13 -21.72
C LEU A 136 15.60 -9.53 -22.27
N ILE A 137 16.38 -8.53 -22.69
CA ILE A 137 17.78 -8.71 -23.05
C ILE A 137 18.62 -8.09 -21.93
N GLU A 138 19.56 -8.86 -21.39
CA GLU A 138 20.45 -8.39 -20.33
C GLU A 138 21.87 -8.27 -20.86
N HIS A 139 22.46 -7.08 -20.70
CA HIS A 139 23.84 -6.77 -21.01
C HIS A 139 24.62 -6.48 -19.73
N ASN A 140 25.91 -6.17 -19.85
CA ASN A 140 26.76 -5.93 -18.68
C ASN A 140 26.29 -4.72 -17.83
N ASP A 141 26.01 -3.59 -18.47
CA ASP A 141 25.68 -2.32 -17.80
C ASP A 141 24.30 -1.75 -18.16
N HIS A 142 23.46 -2.52 -18.83
CA HIS A 142 22.08 -2.15 -19.10
C HIS A 142 21.21 -3.39 -19.36
N ILE A 143 19.90 -3.17 -19.33
CA ILE A 143 18.91 -4.15 -19.79
C ILE A 143 18.01 -3.52 -20.85
N GLU A 144 17.38 -4.34 -21.65
CA GLU A 144 16.33 -3.95 -22.59
C GLU A 144 15.04 -4.70 -22.22
N VAL A 145 13.99 -3.95 -21.92
CA VAL A 145 12.67 -4.50 -21.54
C VAL A 145 11.67 -4.04 -22.57
N ASN A 146 11.19 -4.97 -23.40
CA ASN A 146 10.27 -4.67 -24.52
C ASN A 146 10.77 -3.52 -25.42
N GLY A 147 12.06 -3.54 -25.77
CA GLY A 147 12.72 -2.50 -26.56
C GLY A 147 13.09 -1.21 -25.80
N MET A 148 12.76 -1.10 -24.51
CA MET A 148 13.17 0.03 -23.68
C MET A 148 14.50 -0.26 -22.98
N VAL A 149 15.52 0.54 -23.27
CA VAL A 149 16.84 0.45 -22.63
C VAL A 149 16.81 1.09 -21.23
N PHE A 150 17.33 0.40 -20.22
CA PHE A 150 17.57 0.92 -18.86
C PHE A 150 19.04 0.72 -18.49
N ASN A 151 19.80 1.82 -18.44
CA ASN A 151 21.21 1.79 -18.05
C ASN A 151 21.34 1.67 -16.53
N LYS A 152 22.39 0.98 -16.06
CA LYS A 152 22.71 0.96 -14.63
C LYS A 152 23.21 2.36 -14.20
N PRO A 153 22.76 2.91 -13.04
CA PRO A 153 21.85 2.26 -12.12
C PRO A 153 20.39 2.29 -12.57
N PHE A 154 19.70 1.17 -12.37
CA PHE A 154 18.25 1.04 -12.54
C PHE A 154 17.65 0.28 -11.35
N VAL A 155 16.33 0.40 -11.18
CA VAL A 155 15.59 -0.23 -10.08
C VAL A 155 14.66 -1.31 -10.62
N GLU A 156 14.63 -2.46 -9.96
CA GLU A 156 13.71 -3.57 -10.23
C GLU A 156 12.76 -3.77 -9.04
N LYS A 157 11.45 -3.64 -9.29
CA LYS A 157 10.39 -3.76 -8.29
C LYS A 157 9.45 -4.92 -8.62
N PRO A 158 9.11 -5.79 -7.67
CA PRO A 158 8.02 -6.75 -7.87
C PRO A 158 6.71 -6.04 -8.25
N LEU A 159 5.87 -6.65 -9.08
CA LEU A 159 4.57 -6.04 -9.44
C LEU A 159 3.69 -5.80 -8.21
N SER A 160 3.75 -6.71 -7.23
CA SER A 160 3.06 -6.55 -5.96
C SER A 160 3.66 -5.38 -5.17
N ALA A 161 2.81 -4.44 -4.77
CA ALA A 161 3.21 -3.35 -3.89
C ALA A 161 3.45 -3.82 -2.44
N GLU A 162 2.95 -5.00 -2.08
CA GLU A 162 3.20 -5.62 -0.79
C GLU A 162 4.54 -6.34 -0.71
N ASP A 163 5.13 -6.67 -1.86
CA ASP A 163 6.49 -7.17 -1.91
C ASP A 163 7.48 -6.00 -1.92
N HIS A 164 8.29 -5.97 -0.85
CA HIS A 164 9.27 -4.91 -0.59
C HIS A 164 10.69 -5.31 -1.02
N ASN A 165 10.87 -6.45 -1.71
CA ASN A 165 12.14 -6.91 -2.25
C ASN A 165 12.50 -6.13 -3.53
N VAL A 166 12.86 -4.86 -3.35
CA VAL A 166 13.24 -3.93 -4.43
C VAL A 166 14.74 -3.95 -4.62
N TYR A 167 15.22 -4.15 -5.84
CA TYR A 167 16.65 -4.26 -6.13
C TYR A 167 17.12 -3.06 -6.95
N ILE A 168 18.33 -2.58 -6.67
CA ILE A 168 19.02 -1.54 -7.43
C ILE A 168 20.29 -2.15 -7.98
N TYR A 169 20.51 -2.06 -9.29
CA TYR A 169 21.68 -2.64 -9.95
C TYR A 169 22.69 -1.56 -10.25
N TYR A 170 23.97 -1.76 -9.90
CA TYR A 170 25.01 -0.74 -10.09
C TYR A 170 25.86 -1.00 -11.32
N PRO A 171 26.34 0.06 -12.00
CA PRO A 171 27.20 -0.11 -13.17
C PRO A 171 28.57 -0.65 -12.75
N SER A 172 29.22 -1.35 -13.67
CA SER A 172 30.53 -1.96 -13.51
C SER A 172 31.61 -0.91 -13.17
N SER A 173 31.44 0.32 -13.63
CA SER A 173 32.33 1.47 -13.34
C SER A 173 32.43 1.83 -11.86
N VAL A 174 31.47 1.43 -11.02
CA VAL A 174 31.50 1.62 -9.56
C VAL A 174 31.63 0.30 -8.79
N GLY A 175 32.05 -0.77 -9.48
CA GLY A 175 32.26 -2.11 -8.88
C GLY A 175 31.11 -3.09 -9.11
N GLY A 176 30.03 -2.68 -9.77
CA GLY A 176 28.90 -3.54 -10.09
C GLY A 176 28.10 -3.99 -8.85
N GLY A 177 27.46 -5.14 -8.96
CA GLY A 177 26.61 -5.70 -7.91
C GLY A 177 25.22 -5.08 -7.85
N SER A 178 24.55 -5.32 -6.74
CA SER A 178 23.19 -4.82 -6.49
C SER A 178 22.93 -4.52 -5.01
N GLN A 179 22.11 -3.49 -4.75
CA GLN A 179 21.52 -3.25 -3.44
C GLN A 179 20.16 -3.93 -3.37
N ARG A 180 19.94 -4.73 -2.32
CA ARG A 180 18.69 -5.48 -2.13
C ARG A 180 17.93 -4.90 -0.95
N LEU A 181 16.88 -4.15 -1.22
CA LEU A 181 16.00 -3.56 -0.21
C LEU A 181 15.00 -4.60 0.27
N PHE A 182 14.56 -4.45 1.52
CA PHE A 182 13.55 -5.29 2.14
C PHE A 182 12.78 -4.49 3.20
N ARG A 183 11.64 -5.02 3.64
CA ARG A 183 10.88 -4.43 4.74
C ARG A 183 11.76 -4.32 5.98
N LYS A 184 11.99 -3.11 6.48
CA LYS A 184 12.92 -2.83 7.59
C LYS A 184 12.81 -3.85 8.73
N ILE A 185 13.94 -4.45 9.08
CA ILE A 185 14.12 -5.34 10.23
C ILE A 185 15.16 -4.68 11.14
N ASN A 186 14.76 -4.30 12.34
CA ASN A 186 15.59 -3.57 13.29
C ASN A 186 16.16 -2.27 12.67
N ASN A 187 17.48 -2.17 12.54
CA ASN A 187 18.17 -1.01 11.98
C ASN A 187 18.56 -1.17 10.50
N ARG A 188 18.17 -2.26 9.83
CA ARG A 188 18.52 -2.50 8.42
C ARG A 188 17.28 -2.50 7.52
N SER A 189 17.44 -1.95 6.33
CA SER A 189 16.42 -1.91 5.26
C SER A 189 16.96 -2.36 3.91
N SER A 190 18.25 -2.67 3.81
CA SER A 190 18.87 -3.20 2.61
C SER A 190 20.20 -3.90 2.93
N TRP A 191 20.73 -4.64 1.96
CA TRP A 191 22.07 -5.22 1.99
C TRP A 191 22.68 -5.25 0.59
N TYR A 192 24.00 -5.18 0.51
CA TYR A 192 24.75 -5.27 -0.76
C TYR A 192 24.97 -6.72 -1.18
N SER A 193 24.74 -7.01 -2.45
CA SER A 193 25.01 -8.30 -3.09
C SER A 193 25.99 -8.13 -4.25
N PRO A 194 26.98 -9.03 -4.43
CA PRO A 194 27.85 -9.00 -5.60
C PRO A 194 27.15 -9.40 -6.91
N VAL A 195 25.92 -9.92 -6.83
CA VAL A 195 25.15 -10.36 -8.01
C VAL A 195 24.74 -9.14 -8.83
N SER A 196 25.16 -9.12 -10.09
CA SER A 196 24.92 -8.02 -11.03
C SER A 196 23.82 -8.30 -12.05
N THR A 197 23.21 -9.49 -11.99
CA THR A 197 22.18 -9.96 -12.93
C THR A 197 20.77 -9.84 -12.35
N VAL A 198 19.80 -9.53 -13.22
CA VAL A 198 18.38 -9.39 -12.85
C VAL A 198 17.72 -10.70 -12.42
N ARG A 199 16.61 -10.61 -11.68
CA ARG A 199 15.84 -11.81 -11.29
C ARG A 199 15.20 -12.46 -12.51
N ARG A 200 15.27 -13.80 -12.57
CA ARG A 200 14.73 -14.61 -13.67
C ARG A 200 13.37 -15.24 -13.37
N GLU A 201 12.95 -15.21 -12.11
CA GLU A 201 11.64 -15.70 -11.65
C GLU A 201 10.81 -14.55 -11.10
N GLY A 202 9.51 -14.55 -11.42
CA GLY A 202 8.59 -13.49 -11.06
C GLY A 202 8.47 -12.38 -12.10
N SER A 203 7.50 -11.51 -11.89
CA SER A 203 7.22 -10.36 -12.76
C SER A 203 7.63 -9.07 -12.08
N PHE A 204 8.20 -8.14 -12.86
CA PHE A 204 8.84 -6.95 -12.33
C PHE A 204 8.53 -5.69 -13.14
N ILE A 205 8.67 -4.54 -12.49
CA ILE A 205 8.81 -3.24 -13.11
C ILE A 205 10.28 -2.86 -13.04
N TYR A 206 10.86 -2.46 -14.17
CA TYR A 206 12.18 -1.87 -14.26
C TYR A 206 12.02 -0.37 -14.48
N GLU A 207 12.73 0.46 -13.74
CA GLU A 207 12.65 1.91 -13.85
C GLU A 207 14.02 2.58 -13.76
N ASP A 208 14.11 3.78 -14.34
CA ASP A 208 15.30 4.61 -14.21
C ASP A 208 15.54 4.94 -12.72
N PHE A 209 16.80 4.81 -12.29
CA PHE A 209 17.20 5.28 -10.96
C PHE A 209 17.22 6.81 -10.98
N ILE A 210 16.43 7.45 -10.12
CA ILE A 210 16.45 8.90 -9.95
C ILE A 210 17.52 9.26 -8.92
N PRO A 211 18.58 10.00 -9.29
CA PRO A 211 19.56 10.50 -8.34
C PRO A 211 18.88 11.41 -7.32
N ALA A 212 19.08 11.11 -6.04
CA ALA A 212 18.65 11.95 -4.93
C ALA A 212 19.84 12.20 -4.00
N ASP A 213 19.76 13.22 -3.14
CA ASP A 213 20.79 13.57 -2.15
C ASP A 213 20.86 12.57 -0.97
N GLY A 214 20.56 11.30 -1.21
CA GLY A 214 20.54 10.23 -0.22
C GLY A 214 19.34 10.26 0.73
N THR A 215 18.30 11.04 0.44
CA THR A 215 17.09 11.15 1.27
C THR A 215 15.80 10.94 0.48
N ASP A 216 14.84 10.25 1.10
CA ASP A 216 13.49 10.10 0.57
C ASP A 216 12.54 11.08 1.28
N VAL A 217 11.77 11.84 0.51
CA VAL A 217 10.69 12.69 1.05
C VAL A 217 9.42 11.85 1.22
N LYS A 218 8.89 11.80 2.45
CA LYS A 218 7.64 11.11 2.77
C LYS A 218 6.54 12.12 3.07
N LEU A 219 5.57 12.23 2.17
CA LEU A 219 4.40 13.08 2.35
C LEU A 219 3.27 12.32 3.04
N VAL A 220 2.69 12.91 4.08
CA VAL A 220 1.46 12.45 4.73
C VAL A 220 0.52 13.64 4.78
N ARG A 221 -0.64 13.54 4.13
CA ARG A 221 -1.66 14.59 4.08
C ARG A 221 -3.00 14.01 4.52
#